data_AF-W9IYQ9-F1
#
_entry.id   AF-W9IYQ9-F1
#
_cell.length_a   1.000
_cell.length_b   1.000
_cell.length_c   1.000
_cell.angle_alpha   90.00
_cell.angle_beta   90.00
_cell.angle_gamma   90.00
#
_symmetry.space_group_name_H-M   'P 1'
#
loop_
_entity.id
_entity.type
_entity.pdbx_description
1 polymer ?
#
loop_
_entity_poly.entity_id
_entity_poly.type
_entity_poly.pdbx_seq_one_letter_code
_entity_poly.pdbx_strand_id
1 'polypeptide(L)'
;MFRIFALVWLYLLGTCLARNSSLPGDCPTEIIDVDKGVTFNASGTLLVKFKDQRDPWYISTAVTDERDQNRTFINGHSMQWLKAFISVPRQLVGSLDGKAVEVCPYMLKGLNNTSEDPDDADESCKEVMSDECIEEFENLTLPLGTGKNFPSYQDFDLSDKCKLHLYSAMLFPPRNFSTARCSLDKMPYLDIPDNHRTYGTYISLGEDGDIDYDDYDMYDIRVQQTIPMFMMVSTRGVSDSKMVCVAPNKVVRGS
;
A
#
# COMPACT_ATOMS: atom_id res chain seq x y z
N MET A 1 -26.90 43.27 -17.63
CA MET A 1 -26.86 42.83 -16.23
C MET A 1 -27.22 41.34 -16.17
N PHE A 2 -26.19 40.53 -15.92
CA PHE A 2 -26.19 39.23 -15.24
C PHE A 2 -27.52 38.46 -15.17
N ARG A 3 -27.74 37.48 -16.06
CA ARG A 3 -28.58 36.29 -15.79
C ARG A 3 -28.66 35.24 -16.91
N ILE A 4 -27.59 35.01 -17.69
CA ILE A 4 -27.59 33.91 -18.71
C ILE A 4 -26.30 33.06 -18.67
N PHE A 5 -25.44 33.22 -17.65
CA PHE A 5 -24.19 32.43 -17.53
C PHE A 5 -24.19 31.42 -16.37
N ALA A 6 -25.31 31.16 -15.71
CA ALA A 6 -25.36 30.29 -14.52
C ALA A 6 -25.83 28.85 -14.80
N LEU A 7 -26.25 28.51 -16.03
CA LEU A 7 -26.89 27.22 -16.31
C LEU A 7 -25.98 26.18 -17.02
N VAL A 8 -24.75 26.54 -17.37
CA VAL A 8 -23.77 25.58 -17.96
C VAL A 8 -22.83 24.99 -16.89
N TRP A 9 -22.82 25.55 -15.67
CA TRP A 9 -21.91 25.11 -14.59
C TRP A 9 -22.48 24.04 -13.65
N LEU A 10 -23.73 23.59 -13.86
CA LEU A 10 -24.40 22.58 -13.02
C LEU A 10 -24.49 21.19 -13.66
N TYR A 11 -23.90 20.99 -14.84
CA TYR A 11 -23.78 19.67 -15.49
C TYR A 11 -22.41 19.02 -15.34
N LEU A 12 -21.54 19.55 -14.47
CA LEU A 12 -20.38 18.82 -13.94
C LEU A 12 -20.77 18.12 -12.62
N LEU A 13 -21.94 17.46 -12.63
CA LEU A 13 -22.27 16.47 -11.62
C LEU A 13 -21.24 15.37 -11.75
N GLY A 14 -20.44 15.20 -10.69
CA GLY A 14 -19.32 14.28 -10.59
C GLY A 14 -19.73 12.83 -10.79
N THR A 15 -19.80 12.41 -12.05
CA THR A 15 -19.50 11.04 -12.41
C THR A 15 -17.98 10.95 -12.42
N CYS A 16 -17.38 10.41 -11.37
CA CYS A 16 -16.03 9.85 -11.45
C CYS A 16 -16.06 8.72 -12.48
N LEU A 17 -15.95 9.06 -13.75
CA LEU A 17 -15.70 8.10 -14.80
C LEU A 17 -14.26 7.65 -14.60
N ALA A 18 -14.08 6.54 -13.88
CA ALA A 18 -12.84 5.78 -13.95
C ALA A 18 -12.52 5.60 -15.44
N ARG A 19 -11.40 6.16 -15.89
CA ARG A 19 -10.93 6.07 -17.27
C ARG A 19 -10.56 4.61 -17.56
N ASN A 20 -10.58 4.20 -18.83
CA ASN A 20 -9.92 2.96 -19.21
C ASN A 20 -8.42 3.05 -18.90
N SER A 21 -7.88 1.98 -18.31
CA SER A 21 -6.46 1.88 -18.03
C SER A 21 -5.65 1.88 -19.33
N SER A 22 -4.55 2.63 -19.33
CA SER A 22 -3.52 2.62 -20.37
C SER A 22 -2.52 1.48 -20.21
N LEU A 23 -2.57 0.78 -19.08
CA LEU A 23 -1.65 -0.28 -18.71
C LEU A 23 -2.11 -1.66 -19.20
N PRO A 24 -1.18 -2.63 -19.33
CA PRO A 24 -1.53 -4.02 -19.56
C PRO A 24 -2.54 -4.55 -18.52
N GLY A 25 -3.49 -5.38 -18.97
CA GLY A 25 -4.53 -5.93 -18.09
C GLY A 25 -4.03 -6.93 -17.05
N ASP A 26 -2.78 -7.38 -17.14
CA ASP A 26 -2.12 -8.25 -16.16
C ASP A 26 -1.34 -7.47 -15.09
N CYS A 27 -1.48 -6.14 -15.07
CA CYS A 27 -0.92 -5.32 -14.00
C CYS A 27 -1.66 -5.52 -12.67
N PRO A 28 -0.99 -5.30 -11.53
CA PRO A 28 -1.65 -5.38 -10.22
C PRO A 28 -2.79 -4.37 -10.10
N THR A 29 -3.86 -4.77 -9.42
CA THR A 29 -5.08 -3.98 -9.27
C THR A 29 -4.81 -2.60 -8.71
N GLU A 30 -3.93 -2.49 -7.71
CA GLU A 30 -3.57 -1.22 -7.08
C GLU A 30 -2.97 -0.21 -8.07
N ILE A 31 -2.23 -0.67 -9.09
CA ILE A 31 -1.68 0.19 -10.14
C ILE A 31 -2.71 0.51 -11.21
N ILE A 32 -3.53 -0.47 -11.59
CA ILE A 32 -4.61 -0.28 -12.56
C ILE A 32 -5.59 0.77 -12.03
N ASP A 33 -6.00 0.69 -10.78
CA ASP A 33 -6.99 1.60 -10.20
C ASP A 33 -6.50 3.06 -10.22
N VAL A 34 -5.24 3.28 -9.87
CA VAL A 34 -4.64 4.62 -9.94
C VAL A 34 -4.58 5.13 -11.37
N ASP A 35 -4.18 4.29 -12.34
CA ASP A 35 -4.13 4.66 -13.76
C ASP A 35 -5.52 4.93 -14.36
N LYS A 36 -6.56 4.25 -13.85
CA LYS A 36 -7.97 4.56 -14.16
C LYS A 36 -8.45 5.85 -13.48
N GLY A 37 -7.69 6.42 -12.56
CA GLY A 37 -8.06 7.63 -11.81
C GLY A 37 -9.10 7.37 -10.71
N VAL A 38 -9.09 6.18 -10.11
CA VAL A 38 -9.86 5.91 -8.88
C VAL A 38 -9.39 6.88 -7.80
N THR A 39 -10.33 7.53 -7.11
CA THR A 39 -10.02 8.39 -5.95
C THR A 39 -9.75 7.51 -4.73
N PHE A 40 -8.79 7.90 -3.91
CA PHE A 40 -8.41 7.16 -2.70
C PHE A 40 -7.88 8.11 -1.64
N ASN A 41 -8.01 7.69 -0.39
CA ASN A 41 -7.29 8.31 0.72
C ASN A 41 -5.91 7.68 0.80
N ALA A 42 -4.88 8.53 0.86
CA ALA A 42 -3.51 8.06 0.85
C ALA A 42 -2.84 8.33 2.21
N SER A 43 -1.88 7.49 2.57
CA SER A 43 -0.92 7.84 3.63
C SER A 43 0.01 8.96 3.16
N GLY A 44 0.85 9.42 4.09
CA GLY A 44 2.09 10.09 3.71
C GLY A 44 3.02 9.14 2.95
N THR A 45 4.19 9.65 2.60
CA THR A 45 5.26 8.85 1.99
C THR A 45 6.34 8.60 3.03
N LEU A 46 6.41 7.37 3.52
CA LEU A 46 7.38 7.01 4.54
C LEU A 46 8.71 6.66 3.88
N LEU A 47 9.79 7.35 4.26
CA LEU A 47 11.12 7.13 3.74
C LEU A 47 11.75 5.91 4.41
N VAL A 48 12.09 4.91 3.62
CA VAL A 48 12.69 3.67 4.11
C VAL A 48 14.07 3.46 3.50
N LYS A 49 15.01 3.06 4.36
CA LYS A 49 16.37 2.70 3.96
C LYS A 49 16.68 1.31 4.48
N PHE A 50 16.91 0.39 3.54
CA PHE A 50 17.41 -0.94 3.84
C PHE A 50 18.95 -0.95 3.88
N LYS A 51 19.50 -1.99 4.49
CA LYS A 51 20.94 -2.23 4.59
C LYS A 51 21.60 -2.25 3.20
N ASP A 52 22.76 -1.60 3.12
CA ASP A 52 23.57 -1.46 1.90
C ASP A 52 22.86 -0.76 0.71
N GLN A 53 21.69 -0.16 0.95
CA GLN A 53 20.97 0.62 -0.05
C GLN A 53 21.51 2.06 -0.12
N ARG A 54 21.86 2.50 -1.34
CA ARG A 54 22.41 3.83 -1.59
C ARG A 54 21.36 4.93 -1.53
N ASP A 55 20.24 4.72 -2.21
CA ASP A 55 19.19 5.71 -2.38
C ASP A 55 17.95 5.29 -1.58
N PRO A 56 17.23 6.23 -0.95
CA PRO A 56 16.05 5.92 -0.17
C PRO A 56 14.94 5.33 -1.04
N TRP A 57 14.08 4.51 -0.44
CA TRP A 57 12.82 4.08 -1.03
C TRP A 57 11.66 4.72 -0.27
N TYR A 58 10.46 4.68 -0.84
CA TYR A 58 9.28 5.23 -0.19
C TYR A 58 8.14 4.22 -0.18
N ILE A 59 7.41 4.19 0.91
CA ILE A 59 6.21 3.37 1.08
C ILE A 59 5.03 4.27 1.32
N SER A 60 3.91 3.85 0.76
CA SER A 60 2.64 4.51 0.99
C SER A 60 1.52 3.48 0.89
N THR A 61 0.45 3.72 1.62
CA THR A 61 -0.80 2.97 1.51
C THR A 61 -1.90 3.85 0.96
N ALA A 62 -2.93 3.20 0.45
CA ALA A 62 -4.18 3.85 0.08
C ALA A 62 -5.38 3.04 0.56
N VAL A 63 -6.45 3.75 0.88
CA VAL A 63 -7.76 3.20 1.21
C VAL A 63 -8.75 3.71 0.17
N THR A 64 -9.48 2.79 -0.45
CA THR A 64 -10.62 3.11 -1.33
C THR A 64 -11.88 2.48 -0.79
N ASP A 65 -13.01 3.13 -0.99
CA ASP A 65 -14.32 2.58 -0.69
C ASP A 65 -15.06 2.19 -1.97
N GLU A 66 -15.43 0.92 -2.11
CA GLU A 66 -16.26 0.43 -3.20
C GLU A 66 -17.68 0.22 -2.69
N ARG A 67 -18.64 0.99 -3.21
CA ARG A 67 -20.06 0.87 -2.86
C ARG A 67 -20.91 0.55 -4.08
N ASP A 68 -21.79 -0.44 -3.94
CA ASP A 68 -22.75 -0.80 -4.99
C ASP A 68 -24.05 -1.34 -4.38
N GLN A 69 -25.15 -0.61 -4.57
CA GLN A 69 -26.47 -1.01 -4.07
C GLN A 69 -26.98 -2.33 -4.66
N ASN A 70 -26.52 -2.70 -5.86
CA ASN A 70 -26.98 -3.89 -6.57
C ASN A 70 -26.07 -5.10 -6.34
N ARG A 71 -24.91 -4.90 -5.72
CA ARG A 71 -23.96 -5.95 -5.39
C ARG A 71 -23.90 -6.15 -3.89
N THR A 72 -24.04 -7.39 -3.46
CA THR A 72 -23.79 -7.76 -2.07
C THR A 72 -22.35 -8.22 -1.95
N PHE A 73 -21.57 -7.50 -1.13
CA PHE A 73 -20.29 -7.94 -0.61
C PHE A 73 -20.52 -8.85 0.60
N ILE A 74 -19.45 -9.34 1.24
CA ILE A 74 -19.53 -10.36 2.30
C ILE A 74 -20.54 -9.98 3.40
N ASN A 75 -20.50 -8.72 3.85
CA ASN A 75 -21.31 -8.23 4.98
C ASN A 75 -22.21 -7.03 4.65
N GLY A 76 -22.39 -6.64 3.38
CA GLY A 76 -23.18 -5.46 3.05
C GLY A 76 -23.10 -5.02 1.60
N HIS A 77 -23.25 -3.73 1.38
CA HIS A 77 -23.20 -3.09 0.06
C HIS A 77 -21.92 -2.29 -0.19
N SER A 78 -20.94 -2.43 0.69
CA SER A 78 -19.63 -1.80 0.54
C SER A 78 -18.47 -2.74 0.88
N MET A 79 -17.31 -2.44 0.30
CA MET A 79 -16.04 -3.12 0.54
C MET A 79 -14.91 -2.09 0.52
N GLN A 80 -14.05 -2.13 1.52
CA GLN A 80 -12.93 -1.20 1.64
C GLN A 80 -11.67 -1.90 1.17
N TRP A 81 -10.88 -1.26 0.32
CA TRP A 81 -9.65 -1.85 -0.19
C TRP A 81 -8.43 -1.15 0.39
N LEU A 82 -7.60 -1.93 1.07
CA LEU A 82 -6.28 -1.55 1.54
C LEU A 82 -5.24 -1.88 0.48
N LYS A 83 -4.56 -0.86 -0.02
CA LYS A 83 -3.54 -0.97 -1.08
C LYS A 83 -2.21 -0.48 -0.56
N ALA A 84 -1.12 -1.11 -0.99
CA ALA A 84 0.22 -0.64 -0.68
C ALA A 84 1.07 -0.44 -1.94
N PHE A 85 1.95 0.54 -1.86
CA PHE A 85 2.81 0.97 -2.95
C PHE A 85 4.24 1.13 -2.45
N ILE A 86 5.17 0.86 -3.35
CA ILE A 86 6.59 1.06 -3.12
C ILE A 86 7.16 1.90 -4.26
N SER A 87 7.84 2.98 -3.90
CA SER A 87 8.50 3.86 -4.87
C SER A 87 9.99 3.70 -4.74
N VAL A 88 10.63 3.30 -5.84
CA VAL A 88 12.05 2.98 -5.90
C VAL A 88 12.77 3.90 -6.89
N PRO A 89 14.10 4.11 -6.74
CA PRO A 89 14.88 4.92 -7.65
C PRO A 89 14.75 4.47 -9.10
N ARG A 90 14.52 5.41 -10.02
CA ARG A 90 14.34 5.13 -11.46
C ARG A 90 15.51 4.40 -12.09
N GLN A 91 16.72 4.59 -11.56
CA GLN A 91 17.95 3.93 -12.01
C GLN A 91 17.92 2.40 -11.85
N LEU A 92 16.99 1.83 -11.06
CA LEU A 92 16.81 0.38 -11.01
C LEU A 92 16.29 -0.18 -12.35
N VAL A 93 15.53 0.60 -13.11
CA VAL A 93 15.02 0.19 -14.43
C VAL A 93 16.18 0.02 -15.41
N GLY A 94 16.23 -1.14 -16.07
CA GLY A 94 17.31 -1.53 -16.98
C GLY A 94 18.61 -1.94 -16.28
N SER A 95 18.70 -1.86 -14.95
CA SER A 95 19.91 -2.24 -14.20
C SER A 95 19.91 -3.72 -13.79
N LEU A 96 21.09 -4.25 -13.51
CA LEU A 96 21.25 -5.58 -12.90
C LEU A 96 20.71 -5.61 -11.46
N ASP A 97 20.82 -4.49 -10.73
CA ASP A 97 20.30 -4.39 -9.36
C ASP A 97 18.78 -4.51 -9.34
N GLY A 98 18.08 -3.82 -10.23
CA GLY A 98 16.62 -3.94 -10.34
C GLY A 98 16.14 -5.36 -10.67
N LYS A 99 17.00 -6.23 -11.22
CA LYS A 99 16.70 -7.65 -11.45
C LYS A 99 17.04 -8.53 -10.24
N ALA A 100 17.99 -8.10 -9.41
CA ALA A 100 18.50 -8.88 -8.29
C ALA A 100 17.84 -8.54 -6.95
N VAL A 101 17.14 -7.40 -6.86
CA VAL A 101 16.40 -6.99 -5.67
C VAL A 101 15.06 -7.72 -5.62
N GLU A 102 14.79 -8.36 -4.49
CA GLU A 102 13.54 -9.05 -4.18
C GLU A 102 12.92 -8.39 -2.95
N VAL A 103 11.61 -8.11 -3.00
CA VAL A 103 10.88 -7.44 -1.92
C VAL A 103 9.64 -8.25 -1.60
N CYS A 104 9.50 -8.65 -0.34
CA CYS A 104 8.38 -9.43 0.20
C CYS A 104 7.60 -8.55 1.17
N PRO A 105 6.52 -7.91 0.73
CA PRO A 105 5.71 -7.08 1.58
C PRO A 105 4.61 -7.92 2.26
N TYR A 106 4.38 -7.66 3.54
CA TYR A 106 3.35 -8.30 4.34
C TYR A 106 2.54 -7.21 5.04
N MET A 107 1.23 -7.21 4.84
CA MET A 107 0.32 -6.33 5.58
C MET A 107 -0.21 -7.07 6.80
N LEU A 108 -0.01 -6.49 7.97
CA LEU A 108 -0.53 -7.01 9.22
C LEU A 108 -1.91 -6.38 9.50
N LYS A 109 -2.58 -6.85 10.54
CA LYS A 109 -3.87 -6.31 10.96
C LYS A 109 -3.73 -4.82 11.28
N GLY A 110 -4.68 -4.01 10.81
CA GLY A 110 -4.80 -2.62 11.23
C GLY A 110 -5.01 -2.53 12.74
N LEU A 111 -4.38 -1.55 13.37
CA LEU A 111 -4.40 -1.32 14.81
C LEU A 111 -4.95 0.08 15.11
N ASN A 112 -5.76 0.18 16.16
CA ASN A 112 -6.34 1.44 16.62
C ASN A 112 -5.39 2.22 17.54
N ASN A 113 -4.11 2.26 17.17
CA ASN A 113 -3.06 3.00 17.84
C ASN A 113 -2.33 3.85 16.79
N THR A 114 -1.74 4.96 17.22
CA THR A 114 -0.94 5.86 16.38
C THR A 114 0.45 6.00 16.96
N SER A 115 1.47 6.11 16.12
CA SER A 115 2.82 6.45 16.59
C SER A 115 2.94 7.95 16.87
N GLU A 116 3.79 8.32 17.82
CA GLU A 116 4.20 9.71 18.06
C GLU A 116 5.08 10.26 16.91
N ASP A 117 5.79 9.37 16.21
CA ASP A 117 6.73 9.69 15.13
C ASP A 117 6.36 8.96 13.82
N PRO A 118 5.18 9.23 13.22
CA PRO A 118 4.67 8.50 12.05
C PRO A 118 5.46 8.77 10.76
N ASP A 119 6.30 9.81 10.72
CA ASP A 119 7.11 10.19 9.56
C ASP A 119 8.52 9.59 9.60
N ASP A 120 8.95 8.97 10.72
CA ASP A 120 10.22 8.26 10.84
C ASP A 120 9.98 6.76 10.70
N ALA A 121 10.58 6.13 9.68
CA ALA A 121 10.36 4.70 9.47
C ALA A 121 10.85 3.81 10.61
N ASP A 122 11.92 4.20 11.32
CA ASP A 122 12.48 3.41 12.43
C ASP A 122 11.60 3.51 13.69
N GLU A 123 10.85 4.60 13.87
CA GLU A 123 9.97 4.82 15.02
C GLU A 123 8.47 4.72 14.68
N SER A 124 8.13 4.54 13.40
CA SER A 124 6.75 4.59 12.91
C SER A 124 5.82 3.57 13.58
N CYS A 125 6.36 2.45 14.06
CA CYS A 125 5.57 1.40 14.75
C CYS A 125 5.61 1.45 16.28
N LYS A 126 6.41 2.35 16.86
CA LYS A 126 6.46 2.56 18.30
C LYS A 126 5.08 2.96 18.80
N GLU A 127 4.66 2.40 19.94
CA GLU A 127 3.31 2.53 20.53
C GLU A 127 2.15 1.92 19.71
N VAL A 128 2.35 1.69 18.41
CA VAL A 128 1.40 0.95 17.56
C VAL A 128 1.45 -0.54 17.90
N MET A 129 2.64 -1.07 18.09
CA MET A 129 2.89 -2.44 18.55
C MET A 129 4.03 -2.49 19.55
N SER A 130 4.11 -3.57 20.33
CA SER A 130 5.18 -3.72 21.32
C SER A 130 6.54 -3.90 20.65
N ASP A 131 7.56 -3.26 21.20
CA ASP A 131 8.96 -3.37 20.76
C ASP A 131 9.42 -4.83 20.59
N GLU A 132 8.98 -5.71 21.50
CA GLU A 132 9.22 -7.16 21.42
C GLU A 132 8.77 -7.76 20.08
N CYS A 133 7.61 -7.37 19.56
CA CYS A 133 7.10 -7.87 18.29
C CYS A 133 7.81 -7.22 17.10
N ILE A 134 8.13 -5.93 17.18
CA ILE A 134 8.92 -5.23 16.15
C ILE A 134 10.24 -5.97 15.97
N GLU A 135 10.94 -6.23 17.08
CA GLU A 135 12.22 -6.93 17.08
C GLU A 135 12.10 -8.37 16.56
N GLU A 136 11.06 -9.12 16.95
CA GLU A 136 10.82 -10.47 16.42
C GLU A 136 10.63 -10.47 14.89
N PHE A 137 9.85 -9.53 14.35
CA PHE A 137 9.67 -9.40 12.90
C PHE A 137 10.97 -9.01 12.20
N GLU A 138 11.69 -8.01 12.70
CA GLU A 138 12.91 -7.51 12.07
C GLU A 138 14.10 -8.48 12.16
N ASN A 139 14.07 -9.41 13.11
CA ASN A 139 15.05 -10.49 13.23
C ASN A 139 14.77 -11.72 12.34
N LEU A 140 13.67 -11.72 11.57
CA LEU A 140 13.38 -12.82 10.65
C LEU A 140 14.43 -12.90 9.55
N THR A 141 15.22 -13.98 9.55
CA THR A 141 16.30 -14.24 8.58
C THR A 141 15.89 -15.28 7.55
N LEU A 142 14.70 -15.10 6.96
CA LEU A 142 14.16 -16.05 6.00
C LEU A 142 14.85 -15.92 4.63
N PRO A 143 15.25 -17.04 4.02
CA PRO A 143 15.92 -17.00 2.72
C PRO A 143 14.93 -16.55 1.65
N LEU A 144 15.12 -15.33 1.15
CA LEU A 144 14.49 -14.89 -0.09
C LEU A 144 15.33 -15.45 -1.25
N GLY A 145 14.76 -16.43 -1.96
CA GLY A 145 15.43 -17.12 -3.05
C GLY A 145 14.83 -16.77 -4.40
N THR A 146 15.71 -16.52 -5.37
CA THR A 146 15.32 -16.25 -6.77
C THR A 146 14.37 -17.30 -7.32
N GLY A 147 13.14 -16.87 -7.61
CA GLY A 147 12.11 -17.68 -8.27
C GLY A 147 11.34 -18.63 -7.34
N LYS A 148 11.49 -18.50 -6.02
CA LYS A 148 10.59 -19.16 -5.05
C LYS A 148 9.47 -18.21 -4.65
N ASN A 149 8.33 -18.78 -4.22
CA ASN A 149 7.29 -18.00 -3.56
C ASN A 149 7.88 -17.37 -2.29
N PHE A 150 7.39 -16.18 -1.95
CA PHE A 150 7.75 -15.56 -0.68
C PHE A 150 7.42 -16.48 0.50
N PRO A 151 8.19 -16.40 1.60
CA PRO A 151 7.85 -17.11 2.81
C PRO A 151 6.41 -16.83 3.22
N SER A 152 5.68 -17.88 3.58
CA SER A 152 4.37 -17.77 4.17
C SER A 152 4.50 -17.40 5.65
N TYR A 153 3.41 -16.94 6.26
CA TYR A 153 3.38 -16.70 7.71
C TYR A 153 3.66 -17.94 8.57
N GLN A 154 3.49 -19.14 8.02
CA GLN A 154 3.81 -20.39 8.72
C GLN A 154 5.32 -20.59 8.85
N ASP A 155 6.11 -19.92 8.00
CA ASP A 155 7.56 -19.94 8.03
C ASP A 155 8.14 -18.95 9.06
N PHE A 156 7.30 -18.09 9.65
CA PHE A 156 7.73 -17.06 10.59
C PHE A 156 7.86 -17.64 12.00
N ASP A 157 9.08 -17.64 12.54
CA ASP A 157 9.36 -18.05 13.91
C ASP A 157 9.08 -16.90 14.89
N LEU A 158 7.79 -16.65 15.11
CA LEU A 158 7.28 -15.60 16.01
C LEU A 158 6.62 -16.23 17.24
N SER A 159 6.63 -15.48 18.35
CA SER A 159 5.85 -15.81 19.53
C SER A 159 4.34 -15.77 19.24
N ASP A 160 3.55 -16.49 20.03
CA ASP A 160 2.10 -16.53 19.86
C ASP A 160 1.46 -15.14 19.96
N LYS A 161 2.02 -14.26 20.80
CA LYS A 161 1.60 -12.86 20.93
C LYS A 161 1.76 -12.11 19.61
N CYS A 162 2.93 -12.23 18.97
CA CYS A 162 3.22 -11.49 17.75
C CYS A 162 2.49 -12.09 16.52
N LYS A 163 2.24 -13.40 16.52
CA LYS A 163 1.41 -14.08 15.51
C LYS A 163 -0.03 -13.55 15.44
N LEU A 164 -0.57 -12.98 16.52
CA LEU A 164 -1.93 -12.40 16.50
C LEU A 164 -2.07 -11.22 15.53
N HIS A 165 -0.97 -10.52 15.22
CA HIS A 165 -0.96 -9.40 14.29
C HIS A 165 -0.97 -9.84 12.81
N LEU A 166 -0.69 -11.11 12.51
CA LEU A 166 -0.68 -11.62 11.15
C LEU A 166 -2.09 -11.57 10.55
N TYR A 167 -2.17 -11.13 9.28
CA TYR A 167 -3.44 -10.94 8.60
C TYR A 167 -3.50 -11.67 7.27
N SER A 168 -2.78 -11.16 6.26
CA SER A 168 -2.76 -11.77 4.94
C SER A 168 -1.40 -11.64 4.26
N ALA A 169 -0.80 -12.79 3.94
CA ALA A 169 0.39 -12.87 3.11
C ALA A 169 -0.08 -13.11 1.68
N MET A 170 0.19 -12.16 0.79
CA MET A 170 0.00 -12.42 -0.63
C MET A 170 1.24 -13.08 -1.21
N LEU A 171 1.10 -14.32 -1.67
CA LEU A 171 2.16 -15.16 -2.23
C LEU A 171 2.43 -14.82 -3.71
N PHE A 172 2.70 -13.55 -4.01
CA PHE A 172 3.11 -13.15 -5.35
C PHE A 172 4.62 -13.33 -5.55
N PRO A 173 5.10 -13.48 -6.79
CA PRO A 173 6.53 -13.52 -7.05
C PRO A 173 7.19 -12.16 -6.74
N PRO A 174 8.52 -12.16 -6.47
CA PRO A 174 9.33 -10.95 -6.37
C PRO A 174 9.03 -9.93 -7.46
N ARG A 175 8.84 -8.67 -7.06
CA ARG A 175 8.69 -7.59 -8.02
C ARG A 175 9.99 -7.37 -8.77
N ASN A 176 9.93 -7.43 -10.10
CA ASN A 176 11.07 -7.09 -10.94
C ASN A 176 11.13 -5.58 -11.19
N PHE A 177 12.08 -4.89 -10.58
CA PHE A 177 12.29 -3.44 -10.73
C PHE A 177 13.17 -3.07 -11.93
N SER A 178 13.72 -4.04 -12.66
CA SER A 178 14.48 -3.78 -13.90
C SER A 178 13.59 -3.40 -15.08
N THR A 179 12.25 -3.49 -14.94
CA THR A 179 11.28 -3.11 -15.96
C THR A 179 10.35 -2.03 -15.46
N ALA A 180 10.00 -1.08 -16.34
CA ALA A 180 8.97 -0.06 -16.06
C ALA A 180 7.54 -0.59 -16.26
N ARG A 181 7.36 -1.86 -16.61
CA ARG A 181 6.02 -2.44 -16.82
C ARG A 181 5.20 -2.42 -15.52
N CYS A 182 3.94 -2.00 -15.63
CA CYS A 182 2.99 -1.89 -14.51
C CYS A 182 3.46 -0.97 -13.38
N SER A 183 4.02 0.18 -13.75
CA SER A 183 4.51 1.19 -12.81
C SER A 183 3.98 2.56 -13.17
N LEU A 184 4.06 3.49 -12.22
CA LEU A 184 3.61 4.86 -12.36
C LEU A 184 4.78 5.82 -12.19
N ASP A 185 4.86 6.81 -13.07
CA ASP A 185 5.85 7.88 -12.98
C ASP A 185 5.50 8.93 -11.93
N LYS A 186 4.21 9.03 -11.60
CA LYS A 186 3.67 9.94 -10.60
C LYS A 186 2.51 9.27 -9.89
N MET A 187 2.51 9.37 -8.56
CA MET A 187 1.42 8.90 -7.72
C MET A 187 0.56 10.10 -7.31
N PRO A 188 -0.76 10.09 -7.56
CA PRO A 188 -1.66 11.15 -7.09
C PRO A 188 -1.62 11.27 -5.56
N TYR A 189 -1.80 12.50 -5.06
CA TYR A 189 -1.88 12.85 -3.63
C TYR A 189 -0.59 12.61 -2.81
N LEU A 190 0.45 11.99 -3.38
CA LEU A 190 1.71 11.70 -2.69
C LEU A 190 2.86 12.58 -3.15
N ASP A 191 3.77 12.87 -2.22
CA ASP A 191 4.98 13.68 -2.46
C ASP A 191 6.18 12.78 -2.74
N ILE A 192 6.09 11.98 -3.81
CA ILE A 192 7.17 11.11 -4.26
C ILE A 192 8.13 11.90 -5.18
N PRO A 193 9.46 11.86 -4.94
CA PRO A 193 10.42 12.56 -5.80
C PRO A 193 10.41 12.09 -7.26
N ASP A 194 10.61 13.02 -8.21
CA ASP A 194 10.58 12.74 -9.66
C ASP A 194 11.64 11.72 -10.14
N ASN A 195 12.69 11.47 -9.36
CA ASN A 195 13.69 10.45 -9.65
C ASN A 195 13.27 9.04 -9.18
N HIS A 196 12.05 8.88 -8.69
CA HIS A 196 11.47 7.60 -8.28
C HIS A 196 10.36 7.15 -9.25
N ARG A 197 10.02 5.87 -9.14
CA ARG A 197 8.94 5.23 -9.87
C ARG A 197 8.19 4.32 -8.93
N THR A 198 6.86 4.39 -8.98
CA THR A 198 5.96 3.72 -8.05
C THR A 198 5.47 2.41 -8.64
N TYR A 199 5.51 1.36 -7.83
CA TYR A 199 5.05 0.02 -8.13
C TYR A 199 4.03 -0.39 -7.07
N GLY A 200 3.04 -1.18 -7.48
CA GLY A 200 2.19 -1.89 -6.54
C GLY A 200 2.97 -3.01 -5.86
N THR A 201 2.74 -3.21 -4.57
CA THR A 201 3.35 -4.27 -3.76
C THR A 201 2.66 -5.62 -3.94
N TYR A 202 1.68 -5.70 -4.83
CA TYR A 202 0.69 -6.75 -4.95
C TYR A 202 -0.26 -6.87 -3.75
N ILE A 203 -0.21 -5.95 -2.79
CA ILE A 203 -1.16 -5.92 -1.68
C ILE A 203 -2.36 -5.06 -2.08
N SER A 204 -3.50 -5.72 -2.26
CA SER A 204 -4.82 -5.12 -2.44
C SER A 204 -5.84 -5.97 -1.68
N LEU A 205 -5.95 -5.73 -0.38
CA LEU A 205 -6.80 -6.51 0.53
C LEU A 205 -8.17 -5.86 0.67
N GLY A 206 -9.22 -6.65 0.47
CA GLY A 206 -10.57 -6.20 0.68
C GLY A 206 -11.02 -6.53 2.11
N GLU A 207 -11.43 -5.49 2.82
CA GLU A 207 -12.03 -5.50 4.14
C GLU A 207 -13.54 -5.36 4.02
N ASP A 208 -14.26 -5.93 4.98
CA ASP A 208 -15.69 -5.68 5.12
C ASP A 208 -15.95 -4.19 5.31
N GLY A 209 -16.86 -3.66 4.50
CA GLY A 209 -17.33 -2.30 4.65
C GLY A 209 -18.55 -2.19 5.57
N ASP A 210 -19.22 -1.07 5.46
CA ASP A 210 -20.51 -0.80 6.10
C ASP A 210 -21.63 -1.69 5.55
N ILE A 211 -22.49 -2.15 6.47
CA ILE A 211 -23.67 -2.98 6.15
C ILE A 211 -24.65 -2.16 5.31
N ASP A 212 -24.97 -0.96 5.80
CA ASP A 212 -25.86 -0.01 5.16
C ASP A 212 -25.10 0.84 4.12
N TYR A 213 -25.71 1.00 2.95
CA TYR A 213 -25.07 1.66 1.80
C TYR A 213 -24.72 3.13 2.06
N ASP A 214 -25.46 3.81 2.92
CA ASP A 214 -25.29 5.24 3.20
C ASP A 214 -24.41 5.52 4.44
N ASP A 215 -23.98 4.49 5.17
CA ASP A 215 -23.17 4.59 6.37
C ASP A 215 -21.68 4.56 6.03
N TYR A 216 -20.84 5.37 6.70
CA TYR A 216 -19.40 5.46 6.45
C TYR A 216 -18.56 5.16 7.70
N ASP A 217 -19.15 4.55 8.73
CA ASP A 217 -18.50 4.35 10.02
C ASP A 217 -17.25 3.47 9.91
N MET A 218 -17.36 2.35 9.19
CA MET A 218 -16.23 1.46 8.96
C MET A 218 -15.16 2.12 8.10
N TYR A 219 -15.58 2.93 7.12
CA TYR A 219 -14.65 3.67 6.28
C TYR A 219 -13.86 4.70 7.09
N ASP A 220 -14.55 5.47 7.94
CA ASP A 220 -13.97 6.47 8.83
C ASP A 220 -12.99 5.84 9.84
N ILE A 221 -13.30 4.64 10.34
CA ILE A 221 -12.36 3.86 11.15
C ILE A 221 -11.15 3.47 10.30
N ARG A 222 -11.36 2.96 9.08
CA ARG A 222 -10.30 2.42 8.24
C ARG A 222 -9.29 3.46 7.80
N VAL A 223 -9.75 4.68 7.52
CA VAL A 223 -8.87 5.80 7.13
C VAL A 223 -8.04 6.32 8.31
N GLN A 224 -8.42 6.01 9.55
CA GLN A 224 -7.68 6.40 10.76
C GLN A 224 -6.81 5.27 11.33
N GLN A 225 -7.06 4.03 10.91
CA GLN A 225 -6.30 2.88 11.39
C GLN A 225 -4.87 2.91 10.88
N THR A 226 -3.93 2.75 11.81
CA THR A 226 -2.53 2.52 11.45
C THR A 226 -2.38 1.09 10.96
N ILE A 227 -1.75 0.94 9.80
CA ILE A 227 -1.53 -0.34 9.13
C ILE A 227 -0.05 -0.69 9.26
N PRO A 228 0.30 -1.69 10.09
CA PRO A 228 1.65 -2.20 10.14
C PRO A 228 1.96 -3.02 8.89
N MET A 229 3.14 -2.79 8.33
CA MET A 229 3.68 -3.45 7.17
C MET A 229 5.08 -3.96 7.48
N PHE A 230 5.28 -5.25 7.32
CA PHE A 230 6.58 -5.87 7.39
C PHE A 230 7.11 -6.06 5.97
N MET A 231 8.36 -5.67 5.72
CA MET A 231 9.01 -5.94 4.44
C MET A 231 10.30 -6.67 4.67
N MET A 232 10.48 -7.76 3.92
CA MET A 232 11.79 -8.38 3.75
C MET A 232 12.33 -8.00 2.38
N VAL A 233 13.59 -7.58 2.33
CA VAL A 233 14.29 -7.22 1.11
C VAL A 233 15.54 -8.07 0.99
N SER A 234 15.77 -8.65 -0.19
CA SER A 234 17.02 -9.34 -0.49
C SER A 234 17.66 -8.69 -1.69
N THR A 235 18.91 -8.27 -1.54
CA THR A 235 19.72 -7.75 -2.63
C THR A 235 20.95 -8.62 -2.76
N ARG A 236 21.06 -9.38 -3.86
CA ARG A 236 22.23 -10.23 -4.16
C ARG A 236 22.60 -11.18 -3.00
N GLY A 237 21.60 -11.67 -2.26
CA GLY A 237 21.78 -12.60 -1.14
C GLY A 237 22.01 -11.96 0.23
N VAL A 238 22.05 -10.62 0.31
CA VAL A 238 21.97 -9.90 1.60
C VAL A 238 20.50 -9.64 1.88
N SER A 239 19.96 -10.27 2.93
CA SER A 239 18.62 -10.01 3.44
C SER A 239 18.64 -8.89 4.48
N ASP A 240 17.66 -8.02 4.39
CA ASP A 240 17.32 -7.04 5.40
C ASP A 240 15.80 -7.06 5.59
N SER A 241 15.34 -6.62 6.74
CA SER A 241 13.90 -6.54 6.98
C SER A 241 13.57 -5.34 7.83
N LYS A 242 12.35 -4.82 7.65
CA LYS A 242 11.93 -3.62 8.33
C LYS A 242 10.44 -3.62 8.59
N MET A 243 10.08 -3.20 9.78
CA MET A 243 8.71 -2.92 10.16
C MET A 243 8.41 -1.45 9.96
N VAL A 244 7.30 -1.14 9.31
CA VAL A 244 6.82 0.23 9.16
C VAL A 244 5.33 0.31 9.40
N CYS A 245 4.88 1.40 10.00
CA CYS A 245 3.47 1.59 10.32
C CYS A 245 2.99 2.88 9.66
N VAL A 246 1.92 2.75 8.87
CA VAL A 246 1.42 3.85 8.04
C VAL A 246 -0.08 3.99 8.21
N ALA A 247 -0.54 5.22 8.41
CA ALA A 247 -1.96 5.56 8.43
C ALA A 247 -2.26 6.56 7.31
N PRO A 248 -3.44 6.49 6.66
CA PRO A 248 -3.90 7.53 5.78
C PRO A 248 -3.97 8.88 6.51
N ASN A 249 -3.33 9.91 5.95
CA ASN A 249 -3.36 11.27 6.51
C ASN A 249 -3.74 12.32 5.46
N LYS A 250 -3.93 11.90 4.19
CA LYS A 250 -4.40 12.73 3.09
C LYS A 250 -5.79 12.26 2.66
N VAL A 251 -6.79 12.87 3.26
CA VAL A 251 -8.21 12.62 2.95
C VAL A 251 -8.62 13.47 1.75
N VAL A 252 -9.14 12.82 0.70
CA VAL A 252 -9.54 13.45 -0.56
C VAL A 252 -11.05 13.34 -0.72
N ARG A 253 -11.71 14.38 -1.22
CA ARG A 253 -13.15 14.30 -1.45
C ARG A 253 -13.50 13.29 -2.55
N GLY A 254 -14.43 12.39 -2.25
CA GLY A 254 -14.93 11.38 -3.19
C GLY A 254 -14.06 10.13 -3.31
N SER A 255 -13.16 9.93 -2.35
CA SER A 255 -12.44 8.68 -2.06
C SER A 255 -13.32 7.63 -1.39
#